data_AF-A0A2D4H8U2-F1
#
_entry.id   AF-A0A2D4H8U2-F1
#
_cell.length_a   1.000
_cell.length_b   1.000
_cell.length_c   1.000
_cell.angle_alpha   90.00
_cell.angle_beta   90.00
_cell.angle_gamma   90.00
#
_symmetry.space_group_name_H-M   'P 1'
#
loop_
_entity.id
_entity.type
_entity.pdbx_description
1 polymer ?
#
loop_
_entity_poly.entity_id
_entity_poly.type
_entity_poly.pdbx_seq_one_letter_code
_entity_poly.pdbx_strand_id
1 'polypeptide(L)'
;GVEPVSLSVPCSLFIWDSLFESSDELQFALADWPGQVFYHLPQDPRLSLLKMVPFQWKSPCSLSPLPDATTIFADGGKTYGACAYQKAGQWCTFITPPQKSAQRAELAAAILAFTKFKSEPFNLILDSLYVTQIVKTIYEAYLSPGT
;
A
#
# COMPACT_ATOMS: atom_id res chain seq x y z
N GLY A 1 -20.85 -26.91 15.95
CA GLY A 1 -20.11 -27.38 14.77
C GLY A 1 -18.87 -28.09 15.25
N VAL A 2 -18.32 -29.02 14.46
CA VAL A 2 -17.02 -29.64 14.76
C VAL A 2 -15.94 -28.74 14.18
N GLU A 3 -14.90 -28.43 14.95
CA GLU A 3 -13.77 -27.66 14.46
C GLU A 3 -13.00 -28.44 13.38
N PRO A 4 -12.55 -27.78 12.30
CA PRO A 4 -11.80 -28.44 11.25
C PRO A 4 -10.44 -28.93 11.77
N VAL A 5 -9.99 -30.09 11.31
CA VAL A 5 -8.68 -30.65 11.69
C VAL A 5 -7.52 -29.90 11.01
N SER A 6 -7.79 -29.28 9.87
CA SER A 6 -6.80 -28.56 9.06
C SER A 6 -7.45 -27.41 8.29
N LEU A 7 -6.70 -26.33 8.08
CA LEU A 7 -7.12 -25.17 7.29
C LEU A 7 -6.25 -25.10 6.02
N SER A 8 -6.90 -25.05 4.87
CA SER A 8 -6.22 -24.93 3.58
C SER A 8 -6.33 -23.50 3.07
N VAL A 9 -5.20 -22.85 2.79
CA VAL A 9 -5.14 -21.44 2.40
C VAL A 9 -4.57 -21.26 0.99
N PRO A 10 -5.12 -20.33 0.18
CA PRO A 10 -4.70 -20.13 -1.21
C PRO A 10 -3.44 -19.27 -1.36
N CYS A 11 -2.71 -18.99 -0.27
CA CYS A 11 -1.47 -18.22 -0.26
C CYS A 11 -0.32 -19.03 0.39
N SER A 12 0.94 -18.68 0.09
CA SER A 12 2.08 -19.35 0.71
C SER A 12 2.08 -19.13 2.23
N LEU A 13 2.65 -20.07 2.98
CA LEU A 13 2.69 -19.95 4.45
C LEU A 13 3.44 -18.69 4.92
N PHE A 14 4.46 -18.24 4.18
CA PHE A 14 5.12 -16.95 4.43
C PHE A 14 4.17 -15.74 4.36
N ILE A 15 3.24 -15.75 3.40
CA ILE A 15 2.24 -14.69 3.27
C ILE A 15 1.17 -14.85 4.35
N TRP A 16 0.78 -16.10 4.64
CA TRP A 16 -0.15 -16.43 5.70
C TRP A 16 0.31 -15.87 7.05
N ASP A 17 1.56 -16.09 7.44
CA ASP A 17 2.10 -15.60 8.71
C ASP A 17 1.99 -14.07 8.81
N SER A 18 2.34 -13.37 7.72
CA SER A 18 2.21 -11.90 7.65
C SER A 18 0.75 -11.43 7.74
N LEU A 19 -0.20 -12.16 7.14
CA LEU A 19 -1.62 -11.84 7.21
C LEU A 19 -2.17 -12.10 8.61
N PHE A 20 -1.77 -13.22 9.22
CA PHE A 20 -2.16 -13.64 10.55
C PHE A 20 -1.67 -12.63 11.60
N GLU A 21 -0.41 -12.20 11.54
CA GLU A 21 0.14 -11.14 12.41
C GLU A 21 -0.61 -9.80 12.24
N SER A 22 -1.17 -9.53 11.06
CA SER A 22 -1.80 -8.25 10.74
C SER A 22 -3.29 -8.15 11.06
N SER A 23 -3.97 -9.26 11.38
CA SER A 23 -5.42 -9.29 11.63
C SER A 23 -5.74 -9.88 13.00
N ASP A 24 -6.23 -9.02 13.88
CA ASP A 24 -6.70 -9.40 15.21
C ASP A 24 -7.89 -10.38 15.10
N GLU A 25 -8.79 -10.19 14.14
CA GLU A 25 -9.94 -11.07 13.93
C GLU A 25 -9.54 -12.50 13.58
N LEU A 26 -8.51 -12.67 12.73
CA LEU A 26 -7.99 -13.99 12.39
C LEU A 26 -7.29 -14.64 13.60
N GLN A 27 -6.55 -13.85 14.38
CA GLN A 27 -5.91 -14.34 15.60
C GLN A 27 -6.96 -14.79 16.63
N PHE A 28 -8.03 -14.01 16.83
CA PHE A 28 -9.14 -14.40 17.71
C PHE A 28 -9.89 -15.63 17.20
N ALA A 29 -10.12 -15.75 15.89
CA ALA A 29 -10.81 -16.89 15.31
C ALA A 29 -10.03 -18.21 15.45
N LEU A 30 -8.71 -18.15 15.59
CA LEU A 30 -7.81 -19.30 15.64
C LEU A 30 -7.12 -19.49 17.00
N ALA A 31 -7.43 -18.68 18.02
CA ALA A 31 -6.69 -18.61 19.28
C ALA A 31 -6.56 -19.95 20.03
N ASP A 32 -7.63 -20.76 20.01
CA ASP A 32 -7.69 -22.08 20.67
C ASP A 32 -7.74 -23.24 19.67
N TRP A 33 -7.53 -22.96 18.38
CA TRP A 33 -7.66 -23.96 17.33
C TRP A 33 -6.37 -24.82 17.25
N PRO A 34 -6.44 -26.14 17.51
CA PRO A 34 -5.25 -26.99 17.58
C PRO A 34 -4.75 -27.52 16.22
N GLY A 35 -5.40 -27.11 15.13
CA GLY A 35 -5.12 -27.64 13.79
C GLY A 35 -3.89 -27.01 13.12
N GLN A 36 -3.65 -27.43 11.88
CA GLN A 36 -2.52 -26.93 11.06
C GLN A 36 -3.00 -26.24 9.79
N VAL A 37 -2.29 -25.17 9.42
CA VAL A 37 -2.51 -24.44 8.18
C VAL A 37 -1.63 -25.02 7.08
N PHE A 38 -2.24 -25.35 5.94
CA PHE A 38 -1.57 -25.86 4.76
C PHE A 38 -1.78 -24.93 3.58
N TYR A 39 -0.73 -24.70 2.81
CA TYR A 39 -0.89 -24.09 1.49
C TYR A 39 -1.58 -25.06 0.54
N HIS A 40 -2.74 -24.67 0.02
CA HIS A 40 -3.41 -25.37 -1.05
C HIS A 40 -4.08 -24.35 -1.97
N LEU A 41 -3.62 -24.29 -3.21
CA LEU A 41 -4.27 -23.49 -4.23
C LEU A 41 -5.40 -24.31 -4.88
N PRO A 42 -6.67 -23.88 -4.79
CA PRO A 42 -7.77 -24.55 -5.47
C PRO A 42 -7.51 -24.71 -6.98
N GLN A 43 -8.05 -25.78 -7.57
CA GLN A 43 -8.02 -26.01 -9.01
C GLN A 43 -8.98 -25.07 -9.76
N ASP A 44 -8.70 -23.77 -9.69
CA ASP A 44 -9.40 -22.73 -10.44
C ASP A 44 -8.45 -22.15 -11.50
N PRO A 45 -8.83 -22.13 -12.79
CA PRO A 45 -8.03 -21.52 -13.86
C PRO A 45 -7.59 -20.08 -13.55
N ARG A 46 -8.41 -19.31 -12.84
CA ARG A 46 -8.09 -17.93 -12.43
C ARG A 46 -6.97 -17.88 -11.41
N LEU A 47 -6.89 -18.87 -10.52
CA LEU A 47 -5.82 -18.98 -9.53
C LEU A 47 -4.53 -19.55 -10.16
N SER A 48 -4.65 -20.34 -11.22
CA SER A 48 -3.47 -20.76 -12.00
C SER A 48 -2.77 -19.58 -12.69
N LEU A 49 -3.52 -18.52 -13.04
CA LEU A 49 -2.95 -17.27 -13.55
C LEU A 49 -2.05 -16.58 -12.51
N LEU A 50 -2.34 -16.71 -11.21
CA LEU A 50 -1.48 -16.18 -10.15
C LEU A 50 -0.09 -16.83 -10.13
N LYS A 51 0.07 -18.03 -10.70
CA LYS A 51 1.39 -18.66 -10.88
C LYS A 51 2.18 -18.06 -12.04
N MET A 52 1.49 -17.45 -13.00
CA MET A 52 2.09 -16.91 -14.22
C MET A 52 2.35 -15.40 -14.14
N VAL A 53 1.63 -14.69 -13.27
CA VAL A 53 1.74 -13.24 -13.10
C VAL A 53 2.46 -12.94 -11.78
N PRO A 54 3.48 -12.06 -11.76
CA PRO A 54 4.08 -11.60 -10.52
C PRO A 54 3.04 -10.82 -9.70
N PHE A 55 2.38 -11.52 -8.79
CA PHE A 55 1.41 -10.96 -7.85
C PHE A 55 2.09 -10.68 -6.51
N GLN A 56 2.11 -9.41 -6.09
CA GLN A 56 2.59 -9.04 -4.76
C GLN A 56 1.39 -8.91 -3.82
N TRP A 57 1.31 -9.80 -2.83
CA TRP A 57 0.29 -9.74 -1.76
C TRP A 57 0.50 -8.58 -0.78
N LYS A 58 1.71 -8.01 -0.74
CA LYS A 58 2.03 -6.93 0.20
C LYS A 58 1.62 -5.59 -0.42
N SER A 59 0.74 -4.88 0.27
CA SER A 59 0.53 -3.47 0.01
C SER A 59 1.86 -2.74 0.18
N PRO A 60 2.23 -1.85 -0.76
CA PRO A 60 3.40 -0.99 -0.61
C PRO A 60 3.19 0.10 0.43
N CYS A 61 1.98 0.23 0.99
CA CYS A 61 1.67 1.15 2.07
C CYS A 61 1.68 0.41 3.43
N SER A 62 2.35 1.00 4.41
CA SER A 62 2.27 0.58 5.81
C SER A 62 0.98 1.05 6.46
N LEU A 63 0.44 0.28 7.41
CA LEU A 63 -0.72 0.67 8.23
C LEU A 63 -0.35 1.73 9.28
N SER A 64 0.90 1.73 9.72
CA SER A 64 1.45 2.70 10.67
C SER A 64 2.59 3.52 10.06
N PRO A 65 2.87 4.73 10.56
CA PRO A 65 4.04 5.50 10.14
C PRO A 65 5.33 4.69 10.31
N LEU A 66 6.22 4.80 9.33
CA LEU A 66 7.52 4.12 9.33
C LEU A 66 8.48 4.83 10.29
N PRO A 67 9.07 4.12 11.26
CA PRO A 67 10.08 4.70 12.14
C PRO A 67 11.34 5.06 11.34
N ASP A 68 11.99 6.16 11.72
CA ASP A 68 13.23 6.68 11.12
C ASP A 68 13.18 6.99 9.61
N ALA A 69 12.01 6.88 8.97
CA ALA A 69 11.81 7.24 7.57
C ALA A 69 11.54 8.75 7.41
N THR A 70 11.98 9.32 6.29
CA THR A 70 11.73 10.73 5.98
C THR A 70 10.23 11.02 5.92
N THR A 71 9.78 12.04 6.65
CA THR A 71 8.40 12.54 6.57
C THR A 71 8.31 13.66 5.56
N ILE A 72 7.45 13.48 4.57
CA ILE A 72 7.22 14.40 3.45
C ILE A 72 5.81 14.94 3.56
N PHE A 73 5.67 16.25 3.54
CA PHE A 73 4.40 16.96 3.47
C PHE A 73 4.16 17.37 2.03
N ALA A 74 3.05 16.97 1.43
CA ALA A 74 2.68 17.37 0.08
C ALA A 74 1.37 18.16 0.11
N ASP A 75 1.37 19.31 -0.55
CA ASP A 75 0.25 20.26 -0.62
C ASP A 75 0.23 20.92 -2.01
N GLY A 76 -0.95 21.35 -2.46
CA GLY A 76 -1.16 22.04 -3.72
C GLY A 76 -2.08 23.24 -3.62
N GLY A 77 -1.57 24.39 -4.08
CA GLY A 77 -2.38 25.58 -4.32
C GLY A 77 -3.05 25.57 -5.70
N LYS A 78 -3.62 26.70 -6.12
CA LYS A 78 -4.34 26.81 -7.41
C LYS A 78 -3.51 26.44 -8.65
N THR A 79 -2.20 26.68 -8.61
CA THR A 79 -1.31 26.58 -9.78
C THR A 79 -0.10 25.71 -9.52
N TYR A 80 0.37 25.56 -8.29
CA TYR A 80 1.61 24.82 -8.00
C TYR A 80 1.38 23.88 -6.84
N GLY A 81 1.95 22.67 -6.97
CA GLY A 81 2.13 21.73 -5.89
C GLY A 81 3.53 21.86 -5.31
N ALA A 82 3.67 21.52 -4.03
CA ALA A 82 4.97 21.43 -3.37
C ALA A 82 5.03 20.21 -2.46
N CYS A 83 6.20 19.60 -2.36
CA CYS A 83 6.51 18.67 -1.30
C CYS A 83 7.67 19.18 -0.44
N ALA A 84 7.49 19.17 0.87
CA ALA A 84 8.44 19.67 1.85
C ALA A 84 8.86 18.55 2.80
N TYR A 85 10.13 18.53 3.17
CA TYR A 85 10.71 17.52 4.07
C TYR A 85 11.88 18.13 4.84
N GLN A 86 12.30 17.47 5.92
CA GLN A 86 13.48 17.87 6.67
C GLN A 86 14.69 17.02 6.28
N LYS A 87 15.84 17.66 6.09
CA LYS A 87 17.14 17.02 5.92
C LYS A 87 18.15 17.67 6.85
N ALA A 88 18.72 16.90 7.76
CA ALA A 88 19.69 17.39 8.77
C ALA A 88 19.19 18.64 9.53
N GLY A 89 17.92 18.65 9.93
CA GLY A 89 17.30 19.77 10.66
C GLY A 89 16.93 20.99 9.82
N GLN A 90 17.12 20.95 8.50
CA GLN A 90 16.74 22.03 7.59
C GLN A 90 15.56 21.63 6.71
N TRP A 91 14.64 22.58 6.48
CA TRP A 91 13.52 22.39 5.56
C TRP A 91 13.99 22.49 4.10
N CYS A 92 13.58 21.50 3.32
CA CYS A 92 13.81 21.41 1.89
C CYS A 92 12.46 21.28 1.17
N THR A 93 12.32 21.94 0.02
CA THR A 93 11.06 21.95 -0.74
C THR A 93 11.32 21.69 -2.22
N PHE A 94 10.51 20.84 -2.83
CA PHE A 94 10.42 20.70 -4.29
C PHE A 94 9.07 21.24 -4.77
N ILE A 95 9.07 21.93 -5.92
CA ILE A 95 7.87 22.55 -6.50
C ILE A 95 7.56 21.87 -7.84
N THR A 96 6.29 21.61 -8.12
CA THR A 96 5.83 21.02 -9.37
C THR A 96 5.84 22.05 -10.50
N PRO A 97 5.83 21.63 -11.78
CA PRO A 97 5.40 22.49 -12.87
C PRO A 97 3.97 23.03 -12.65
N PRO A 98 3.60 24.16 -13.29
CA PRO A 98 2.25 24.72 -13.21
C PRO A 98 1.16 23.70 -13.55
N GLN A 99 0.12 23.65 -12.73
CA GLN A 99 -1.07 22.83 -12.87
C GLN A 99 -2.30 23.68 -13.18
N LYS A 100 -3.34 23.01 -13.69
CA LYS A 100 -4.59 23.66 -14.15
C LYS A 100 -5.63 23.84 -13.05
N SER A 101 -5.45 23.21 -11.89
CA SER A 101 -6.36 23.27 -10.75
C SER A 101 -5.66 22.88 -9.45
N ALA A 102 -6.27 23.22 -8.31
CA ALA A 102 -5.76 22.85 -6.99
C ALA A 102 -5.66 21.33 -6.80
N GLN A 103 -6.70 20.58 -7.14
CA GLN A 103 -6.67 19.10 -7.07
C GLN A 103 -5.54 18.48 -7.90
N ARG A 104 -5.24 19.06 -9.08
CA ARG A 104 -4.10 18.60 -9.89
C ARG A 104 -2.76 19.00 -9.29
N ALA A 105 -2.68 20.15 -8.63
CA ALA A 105 -1.49 20.58 -7.89
C ALA A 105 -1.21 19.68 -6.69
N GLU A 106 -2.22 19.35 -5.89
CA GLU A 106 -2.11 18.41 -4.77
C GLU A 106 -1.65 17.03 -5.25
N LEU A 107 -2.28 16.50 -6.31
CA LEU A 107 -1.88 15.22 -6.89
C LEU A 107 -0.47 15.27 -7.47
N ALA A 108 -0.10 16.37 -8.16
CA ALA A 108 1.24 16.55 -8.69
C ALA A 108 2.29 16.64 -7.58
N ALA A 109 1.97 17.23 -6.43
CA ALA A 109 2.86 17.29 -5.26
C ALA A 109 3.12 15.88 -4.70
N ALA A 110 2.09 15.05 -4.58
CA ALA A 110 2.22 13.66 -4.16
C ALA A 110 3.09 12.86 -5.16
N ILE A 111 2.82 12.99 -6.47
CA ILE A 111 3.63 12.34 -7.53
C ILE A 111 5.09 12.81 -7.47
N LEU A 112 5.32 14.10 -7.20
CA LEU A 112 6.66 14.66 -7.06
C LEU A 112 7.40 14.04 -5.87
N ALA A 113 6.72 13.84 -4.73
CA ALA A 113 7.29 13.11 -3.60
C ALA A 113 7.71 11.68 -3.99
N PHE A 114 6.81 10.89 -4.58
CA PHE A 114 7.14 9.53 -5.06
C PHE A 114 8.29 9.52 -6.08
N THR A 115 8.37 10.53 -6.94
CA THR A 115 9.44 10.63 -7.95
C THR A 115 10.80 10.93 -7.32
N LYS A 116 10.83 11.83 -6.32
CA LYS A 116 12.06 12.27 -5.65
C LYS A 116 12.60 11.25 -4.65
N PHE A 117 11.72 10.53 -3.98
CA PHE A 117 12.04 9.59 -2.90
C PHE A 117 11.85 8.12 -3.30
N LYS A 118 11.91 7.81 -4.60
CA LYS A 118 11.71 6.45 -5.14
C LYS A 118 12.68 5.38 -4.62
N SER A 119 13.80 5.77 -4.03
CA SER A 119 14.89 4.88 -3.63
C SER A 119 14.86 4.48 -2.15
N GLU A 120 13.98 5.11 -1.35
CA GLU A 120 13.89 4.86 0.09
C GLU A 120 12.42 4.89 0.55
N PRO A 121 12.07 4.15 1.62
CA PRO A 121 10.76 4.28 2.24
C PRO A 121 10.59 5.68 2.87
N PHE A 122 9.38 6.22 2.81
CA PHE A 122 9.06 7.53 3.39
C PHE A 122 7.62 7.58 3.90
N ASN A 123 7.36 8.50 4.83
CA ASN A 123 6.01 8.81 5.30
C ASN A 123 5.47 9.99 4.48
N LEU A 124 4.34 9.80 3.79
CA LEU A 124 3.69 10.86 3.03
C LEU A 124 2.49 11.43 3.80
N ILE A 125 2.53 12.72 4.08
CA ILE A 125 1.44 13.48 4.70
C ILE A 125 0.73 14.28 3.63
N LEU A 126 -0.58 14.08 3.54
CA LEU A 126 -1.50 14.73 2.60
C LEU A 126 -2.64 15.35 3.40
N ASP A 127 -3.04 16.56 3.04
CA ASP A 127 -4.23 17.25 3.56
C ASP A 127 -5.47 17.03 2.68
N SER A 128 -5.27 16.52 1.46
CA SER A 128 -6.33 16.20 0.51
C SER A 128 -6.85 14.78 0.66
N LEU A 129 -8.12 14.65 1.05
CA LEU A 129 -8.82 13.35 1.08
C LEU A 129 -8.89 12.71 -0.32
N TYR A 130 -9.04 13.53 -1.36
CA TYR A 130 -9.07 13.09 -2.75
C TYR A 130 -7.76 12.39 -3.15
N VAL A 131 -6.61 13.04 -2.91
CA VAL A 131 -5.30 12.47 -3.24
C VAL A 131 -4.99 11.27 -2.35
N THR A 132 -5.34 11.35 -1.07
CA THR A 132 -5.17 10.23 -0.13
C THR A 132 -5.88 8.98 -0.61
N GLN A 133 -7.12 9.11 -1.08
CA GLN A 133 -7.89 7.98 -1.59
C GLN A 133 -7.22 7.37 -2.83
N ILE A 134 -6.76 8.20 -3.78
CA ILE A 134 -6.04 7.73 -4.97
C ILE A 134 -4.80 6.94 -4.57
N VAL A 135 -3.95 7.47 -3.70
CA VAL A 135 -2.70 6.82 -3.29
C VAL A 135 -2.98 5.47 -2.63
N LYS A 136 -4.05 5.36 -1.83
CA LYS A 136 -4.43 4.09 -1.20
C LYS A 136 -4.94 3.06 -2.19
N THR A 137 -5.77 3.47 -3.16
CA THR A 137 -6.44 2.53 -4.07
C THR A 137 -5.66 2.22 -5.35
N ILE A 138 -4.63 3.02 -5.70
CA ILE A 138 -3.95 2.87 -7.00
C ILE A 138 -3.29 1.49 -7.18
N TYR A 139 -2.84 0.87 -6.09
CA TYR A 139 -2.26 -0.47 -6.12
C TYR A 139 -3.31 -1.58 -6.28
N GLU A 140 -4.55 -1.30 -5.90
CA GLU A 140 -5.69 -2.21 -6.06
C GLU A 140 -6.46 -1.93 -7.36
N ALA A 141 -6.07 -0.88 -8.11
CA ALA A 141 -6.77 -0.45 -9.29
C ALA A 141 -6.60 -1.46 -10.43
N TYR A 142 -7.73 -1.93 -10.96
CA TYR A 142 -7.74 -2.76 -12.15
C TYR A 142 -7.38 -1.93 -13.39
N LEU A 143 -6.28 -2.29 -14.05
CA LEU A 143 -5.97 -1.80 -15.38
C LEU A 143 -6.68 -2.70 -16.40
N SER A 144 -7.70 -2.17 -17.07
CA SER A 144 -8.28 -2.87 -18.21
C SER A 144 -7.22 -3.06 -19.29
N PRO A 145 -7.12 -4.26 -19.91
CA PRO A 145 -6.28 -4.44 -21.08
C PRO A 145 -6.63 -3.38 -22.11
N GLY A 146 -5.61 -2.68 -22.63
CA GLY A 146 -5.82 -1.70 -23.69
C GLY A 146 -6.49 -2.36 -24.89
N THR A 147 -7.59 -1.76 -25.35
CA THR A 147 -8.26 -2.11 -26.61
C THR A 147 -7.38 -1.82 -27.81
#